data_AF-A0A381KMB4-F1
#
_entry.id   AF-A0A381KMB4-F1
#
_cell.length_a   1.000
_cell.length_b   1.000
_cell.length_c   1.000
_cell.angle_alpha   90.00
_cell.angle_beta   90.00
_cell.angle_gamma   90.00
#
_symmetry.space_group_name_H-M   'P 1'
#
loop_
_entity.id
_entity.type
_entity.pdbx_description
1 polymer ?
#
loop_
_entity_poly.entity_id
_entity_poly.type
_entity_poly.pdbx_seq_one_letter_code
_entity_poly.pdbx_strand_id
1 'polypeptide(L)'
;MNEDVVTNETIDKDYAIEEVRMACKHFGDLYFYFSKVLFEEFGEDKTSEILRKVLFERSEERAIAMRERAHENGDELIADNIISTTDVPFLGWVPEF
;
A
#
# COMPACT_ATOMS: atom_id res chain seq x y z
N MET A 1 -21.89 32.74 13.93
CA MET A 1 -21.52 31.56 13.12
C MET A 1 -20.31 31.98 12.31
N ASN A 2 -19.12 31.57 12.74
CA ASN A 2 -17.94 31.73 11.88
C ASN A 2 -18.04 30.61 10.85
N GLU A 3 -18.17 30.98 9.59
CA GLU A 3 -17.93 30.07 8.48
C GLU A 3 -16.44 29.72 8.53
N ASP A 4 -16.13 28.46 8.84
CA ASP A 4 -14.78 27.94 8.73
C ASP A 4 -14.35 28.12 7.27
N VAL A 5 -13.45 29.07 7.04
CA VAL A 5 -12.82 29.29 5.75
C VAL A 5 -11.97 28.06 5.48
N VAL A 6 -12.51 27.11 4.71
CA VAL A 6 -11.73 26.00 4.15
C VAL A 6 -10.72 26.63 3.19
N THR A 7 -9.50 26.82 3.64
CA THR A 7 -8.39 27.20 2.77
C THR A 7 -8.06 25.98 1.91
N ASN A 8 -8.31 26.06 0.61
CA ASN A 8 -7.83 25.07 -0.36
C ASN A 8 -6.32 25.25 -0.53
N GLU A 9 -5.56 24.80 0.46
CA GLU A 9 -4.11 24.73 0.37
C GLU A 9 -3.72 23.66 -0.65
N THR A 10 -2.73 23.98 -1.49
CA THR A 10 -2.24 23.09 -2.55
C THR A 10 -0.76 22.83 -2.34
N ILE A 11 -0.30 21.63 -2.71
CA ILE A 11 1.12 21.26 -2.71
C ILE A 11 1.60 21.06 -4.14
N ASP A 12 2.89 21.32 -4.36
CA ASP A 12 3.52 21.04 -5.65
C ASP A 12 3.51 19.53 -5.95
N LYS A 13 3.27 19.18 -7.22
CA LYS A 13 3.12 17.78 -7.65
C LYS A 13 4.42 17.00 -7.48
N ASP A 14 5.54 17.58 -7.87
CA ASP A 14 6.84 16.89 -7.82
C ASP A 14 7.24 16.69 -6.37
N TYR A 15 7.00 17.68 -5.52
CA TYR A 15 7.16 17.54 -4.07
C TYR A 15 6.30 16.40 -3.49
N ALA A 16 5.02 16.32 -3.85
CA ALA A 16 4.12 15.25 -3.39
C ALA A 16 4.63 13.85 -3.81
N ILE A 17 5.14 13.73 -5.04
CA ILE A 17 5.72 12.48 -5.55
C ILE A 17 6.97 12.09 -4.74
N GLU A 18 7.85 13.05 -4.46
CA GLU A 18 9.07 12.83 -3.68
C GLU A 18 8.75 12.32 -2.26
N GLU A 19 7.83 12.98 -1.56
CA GLU A 19 7.42 12.59 -0.21
C GLU A 19 6.79 11.18 -0.17
N VAL A 20 5.91 10.86 -1.11
CA VAL A 20 5.31 9.51 -1.21
C VAL A 20 6.39 8.46 -1.49
N ARG A 21 7.32 8.73 -2.41
CA ARG A 21 8.42 7.81 -2.71
C ARG A 21 9.35 7.63 -1.52
N MET A 22 9.63 8.69 -0.77
CA MET A 22 10.44 8.62 0.45
C MET A 22 9.78 7.76 1.51
N ALA A 23 8.48 7.93 1.73
CA ALA A 23 7.72 7.08 2.64
C ALA A 23 7.78 5.61 2.21
N CYS A 24 7.56 5.30 0.92
CA CYS A 24 7.67 3.93 0.41
C CYS A 24 9.06 3.33 0.63
N LYS A 25 10.15 4.10 0.45
CA LYS A 25 11.52 3.65 0.73
C LYS A 25 11.71 3.31 2.21
N HIS A 26 11.28 4.19 3.11
CA HIS A 26 11.37 3.94 4.55
C HIS A 26 10.57 2.69 4.98
N PHE A 27 9.39 2.47 4.39
CA PHE A 27 8.62 1.24 4.64
C PHE A 27 9.33 -0.01 4.11
N GLY A 28 9.94 0.07 2.92
CA GLY A 28 10.75 -1.01 2.36
C GLY A 28 11.94 -1.34 3.26
N ASP A 29 12.71 -0.33 3.67
CA ASP A 29 13.86 -0.50 4.56
C ASP A 29 13.46 -1.12 5.90
N LEU A 30 12.34 -0.67 6.49
CA LEU A 30 11.81 -1.24 7.71
C LEU A 30 11.44 -2.72 7.54
N TYR A 31 10.79 -3.09 6.44
CA TYR A 31 10.43 -4.49 6.15
C TYR A 31 11.67 -5.37 5.99
N PHE A 32 12.71 -4.88 5.30
CA PHE A 32 13.99 -5.58 5.18
C PHE A 32 14.67 -5.75 6.53
N TYR A 33 14.69 -4.70 7.36
CA TYR A 33 15.30 -4.77 8.68
C TYR A 33 14.55 -5.73 9.61
N PHE A 34 13.21 -5.73 9.55
CA PHE A 34 12.39 -6.70 10.29
C PHE A 34 12.70 -8.14 9.86
N SER A 35 12.78 -8.38 8.55
CA SER A 35 13.13 -9.69 7.99
C SER A 35 14.53 -10.13 8.40
N LYS A 36 15.49 -9.20 8.43
CA LYS A 36 16.85 -9.44 8.91
C LYS A 36 16.86 -9.87 10.38
N VAL A 37 16.18 -9.14 11.26
CA VAL A 37 16.10 -9.49 12.69
C VAL A 37 15.46 -10.86 12.89
N LEU A 38 14.38 -11.18 12.16
CA LEU A 38 13.79 -12.51 12.20
C LEU A 38 14.78 -13.60 11.79
N PHE A 39 15.54 -13.36 10.72
CA PHE A 39 16.57 -14.29 10.26
C PHE A 39 17.67 -14.51 11.30
N GLU A 40 18.14 -13.43 11.93
CA GLU A 40 19.17 -13.48 12.97
C GLU A 40 18.69 -14.25 14.21
N GLU A 41 17.41 -14.10 14.59
CA GLU A 41 16.83 -14.74 15.79
C GLU A 41 16.39 -16.19 15.56
N PHE A 42 15.86 -16.52 14.37
CA PHE A 42 15.19 -17.79 14.12
C PHE A 42 15.78 -18.64 12.99
N GLY A 43 16.76 -18.09 12.26
CA GLY A 43 17.34 -18.74 11.09
C GLY A 43 16.44 -18.69 9.85
N GLU A 44 16.95 -19.22 8.74
CA GLU A 44 16.35 -19.12 7.40
C GLU A 44 14.96 -19.78 7.30
N ASP A 45 14.84 -21.03 7.74
CA ASP A 45 13.64 -21.84 7.55
C ASP A 45 12.43 -21.20 8.26
N LYS A 46 12.61 -20.86 9.54
CA LYS A 46 11.51 -20.29 10.33
C LYS A 46 11.15 -18.88 9.88
N THR A 47 12.14 -18.08 9.50
CA THR A 47 11.90 -16.75 8.94
C THR A 47 11.12 -16.82 7.64
N SER A 48 11.51 -17.73 6.74
CA SER A 48 10.81 -17.92 5.47
C SER A 48 9.36 -18.36 5.66
N GLU A 49 9.09 -19.23 6.64
CA GLU A 49 7.73 -19.63 7.02
C GLU A 49 6.90 -18.41 7.50
N ILE A 50 7.46 -17.61 8.41
CA ILE A 50 6.80 -16.42 8.97
C ILE A 50 6.51 -15.39 7.88
N LEU A 51 7.51 -15.05 7.05
CA LEU A 51 7.36 -14.06 5.99
C LEU A 51 6.31 -14.48 4.96
N ARG A 52 6.28 -15.77 4.58
CA ARG A 52 5.22 -16.30 3.70
C ARG A 52 3.85 -16.13 4.34
N LYS A 53 3.70 -16.52 5.61
CA LYS A 53 2.43 -16.39 6.33
C LYS A 53 1.93 -14.94 6.34
N VAL A 54 2.80 -14.00 6.73
CA VAL A 54 2.47 -12.56 6.77
C VAL A 54 2.04 -12.06 5.39
N LEU A 55 2.77 -12.41 4.34
CA LEU A 55 2.44 -11.97 2.98
C LEU A 55 1.09 -12.54 2.49
N PHE A 56 0.83 -13.83 2.74
CA PHE A 56 -0.41 -14.47 2.31
C PHE A 56 -1.63 -13.96 3.09
N GLU A 57 -1.57 -13.91 4.42
CA GLU A 57 -2.67 -13.42 5.25
C GLU A 57 -3.01 -11.97 4.88
N ARG A 58 -1.99 -11.11 4.73
CA ARG A 58 -2.22 -9.72 4.33
C ARG A 58 -2.78 -9.59 2.91
N SER A 59 -2.34 -10.43 1.98
CA SER A 59 -2.85 -10.43 0.60
C SER A 59 -4.30 -10.89 0.54
N GLU A 60 -4.67 -11.88 1.35
CA GLU A 60 -6.04 -12.37 1.45
C GLU A 60 -6.98 -11.30 2.02
N GLU A 61 -6.60 -10.65 3.13
CA GLU A 61 -7.33 -9.52 3.70
C GLU A 61 -7.58 -8.42 2.65
N ARG A 62 -6.53 -8.03 1.91
CA ARG A 62 -6.65 -7.03 0.84
C ARG A 62 -7.58 -7.48 -0.27
N ALA A 63 -7.47 -8.74 -0.71
CA ALA A 63 -8.32 -9.28 -1.76
C ALA A 63 -9.80 -9.32 -1.34
N ILE A 64 -10.10 -9.63 -0.07
CA ILE A 64 -11.46 -9.56 0.49
C ILE A 64 -11.98 -8.11 0.42
N ALA A 65 -11.22 -7.15 0.93
CA ALA A 65 -11.62 -5.74 0.92
C ALA A 65 -11.81 -5.18 -0.51
N MET A 66 -11.00 -5.63 -1.47
CA MET A 66 -11.16 -5.28 -2.89
C MET A 66 -12.48 -5.82 -3.46
N ARG A 67 -12.86 -7.06 -3.13
CA ARG A 67 -14.15 -7.64 -3.55
C ARG A 67 -15.33 -6.93 -2.92
N GLU A 68 -15.24 -6.57 -1.64
CA GLU A 68 -16.30 -5.79 -0.96
C GLU A 68 -16.51 -4.44 -1.65
N ARG A 69 -15.43 -3.71 -1.97
CA ARG A 69 -15.52 -2.47 -2.76
C ARG A 69 -16.12 -2.69 -4.14
N ALA A 70 -15.75 -3.77 -4.83
CA ALA A 70 -16.36 -4.12 -6.13
C ALA A 70 -17.87 -4.27 -6.00
N HIS A 71 -18.33 -5.01 -4.97
CA HIS A 71 -19.76 -5.19 -4.71
C HIS A 71 -20.48 -3.88 -4.39
N GLU A 72 -19.88 -3.00 -3.59
CA GLU A 72 -20.42 -1.68 -3.27
C GLU A 72 -20.53 -0.77 -4.50
N ASN A 73 -19.56 -0.85 -5.41
CA ASN A 73 -19.53 -0.10 -6.66
C ASN A 73 -20.45 -0.69 -7.75
N GLY A 74 -20.90 -1.95 -7.60
CA GLY A 74 -21.60 -2.70 -8.64
C GLY A 74 -20.69 -3.22 -9.76
N ASP A 75 -19.38 -3.33 -9.50
CA ASP A 75 -18.39 -3.81 -10.45
C ASP A 75 -18.40 -5.35 -10.54
N GLU A 76 -18.23 -5.89 -11.75
CA GLU A 76 -17.98 -7.32 -11.95
C GLU A 76 -16.59 -7.70 -11.44
N LEU A 77 -16.45 -8.92 -10.89
CA LEU A 77 -15.16 -9.46 -10.41
C LEU A 77 -14.28 -9.98 -11.55
N ILE A 78 -13.92 -9.10 -12.48
CA ILE A 78 -13.04 -9.38 -13.62
C ILE A 78 -11.75 -8.55 -13.53
N ALA A 79 -10.71 -9.00 -14.21
CA ALA A 79 -9.39 -8.36 -14.16
C ALA A 79 -9.41 -6.88 -14.58
N ASP A 80 -10.27 -6.51 -15.53
CA ASP A 80 -10.39 -5.15 -16.05
C ASP A 80 -10.84 -4.13 -14.99
N ASN A 81 -11.58 -4.59 -13.97
CA ASN A 81 -12.10 -3.75 -12.87
C ASN A 81 -11.13 -3.69 -11.67
N ILE A 82 -9.94 -4.28 -11.75
CA ILE A 82 -9.03 -4.32 -10.60
C ILE A 82 -8.55 -2.92 -10.17
N ILE A 83 -8.42 -1.99 -11.11
CA ILE A 83 -7.93 -0.63 -10.85
C ILE A 83 -8.99 0.20 -10.10
N SER A 84 -10.29 0.00 -10.35
CA SER A 84 -11.34 0.72 -9.63
C SER A 84 -11.46 0.31 -8.16
N THR A 85 -10.91 -0.85 -7.80
CA THR A 85 -11.06 -1.46 -6.47
C THR A 85 -9.75 -1.56 -5.70
N THR A 86 -8.61 -1.25 -6.32
CA THR A 86 -7.29 -1.33 -5.68
C THR A 86 -7.08 -0.21 -4.66
N ASP A 87 -6.34 -0.53 -3.60
CA ASP A 87 -5.85 0.40 -2.58
C ASP A 87 -4.41 0.85 -2.84
N VAL A 88 -3.87 0.55 -4.03
CA VAL A 88 -2.51 0.97 -4.43
C VAL A 88 -2.49 2.49 -4.65
N PRO A 89 -1.63 3.24 -3.94
CA PRO A 89 -1.54 4.68 -4.13
C PRO A 89 -0.84 4.99 -5.46
N PHE A 90 -1.52 5.66 -6.39
CA PHE A 90 -0.93 6.04 -7.70
C PHE A 90 -0.24 7.41 -7.68
N LEU A 91 -0.48 8.24 -6.67
CA LEU A 91 -0.01 9.63 -6.62
C LEU A 91 1.52 9.78 -6.78
N GLY A 92 2.31 8.79 -6.32
CA GLY A 92 3.77 8.75 -6.47
C GLY A 92 4.31 7.83 -7.56
N TRP A 93 3.43 7.16 -8.31
CA TRP A 93 3.76 6.16 -9.33
C TRP A 93 3.55 6.74 -10.72
N VAL A 94 4.48 7.60 -11.12
CA VAL A 94 4.54 8.18 -12.48
C VAL A 94 5.55 7.36 -13.30
N PRO A 95 5.12 6.60 -14.33
CA PRO A 95 6.00 5.72 -15.11
C PRO A 95 7.19 6.41 -15.77
N GLU A 96 7.05 7.71 -16.06
CA GLU A 96 8.01 8.52 -16.80
C GLU A 96 9.18 9.06 -15.94
N PHE A 97 9.20 8.79 -14.63
CA PHE A 97 10.21 9.26 -13.67
C PHE A 97 10.96 8.14 -12.96
#